data_AF-A0A1M5YNG4-F1
#
_entry.id   AF-A0A1M5YNG4-F1
#
_cell.length_a   1.000
_cell.length_b   1.000
_cell.length_c   1.000
_cell.angle_alpha   90.00
_cell.angle_beta   90.00
_cell.angle_gamma   90.00
#
_symmetry.space_group_name_H-M   'P 1'
#
loop_
_entity.id
_entity.type
_entity.pdbx_description
1 polymer ?
#
loop_
_entity_poly.entity_id
_entity_poly.type
_entity_poly.pdbx_seq_one_letter_code
_entity_poly.pdbx_strand_id
1 'polypeptide(L)'
;LGLSRPDVDRVYPGYKNGKTSGYNYVINKNNIYQGNHRVTVEVIANDGEVQTSTTYFKMKKLNLRLQIDNPYNKQVVNKGEKMLVRGWTLSDSTVEKVEIYVNNKLIMNAQHGLDREDVAAAYPEYNYNVASKSGYSCMVDTTGLLTGKNIVAVKVYNKDSTTIMGSKEFIVGKTIIIDAGHGGSDPGASSVIDGVTYREEEVNLKVAETLKEKLENKGFMVIMTRNANNQSVSLQDRVTIANNSKADLFISIHHDSFTNSSANGVTSFYSTWKPGLDNEGVLSNTDGKYDITPCIEAVKSQVMGAEIVNAMSSVGYSNRGNKDRELYVTSRTNMPALLLECGFITNKSDISKITSNEKRNEMAEKISTIIEKNLYGN
;
A
#
# COMPACT_ATOMS: atom_id res chain seq x y z
N LEU A 1 34.90 -49.16 -1.45
CA LEU A 1 35.57 -50.36 -2.03
C LEU A 1 35.44 -51.51 -1.02
N GLY A 2 35.66 -52.76 -1.42
CA GLY A 2 35.63 -53.88 -0.47
C GLY A 2 34.23 -54.39 -0.14
N LEU A 3 33.18 -53.94 -0.85
CA LEU A 3 31.80 -54.32 -0.55
C LEU A 3 31.53 -55.76 -0.99
N SER A 4 30.73 -56.46 -0.19
CA SER A 4 30.37 -57.86 -0.44
C SER A 4 29.70 -58.04 -1.80
N ARG A 5 30.28 -58.91 -2.65
CA ARG A 5 29.75 -59.33 -3.96
C ARG A 5 29.95 -60.84 -4.19
N PRO A 6 29.32 -61.73 -3.38
CA PRO A 6 29.42 -63.18 -3.55
C PRO A 6 28.79 -63.68 -4.85
N ASP A 7 27.91 -62.88 -5.46
CA ASP A 7 27.36 -63.08 -6.80
C ASP A 7 28.44 -62.97 -7.87
N VAL A 8 29.33 -61.97 -7.77
CA VAL A 8 30.45 -61.77 -8.70
C VAL A 8 31.47 -62.90 -8.55
N ASP A 9 31.82 -63.25 -7.31
CA ASP A 9 32.77 -64.34 -7.01
C ASP A 9 32.33 -65.69 -7.58
N ARG A 10 31.02 -65.95 -7.61
CA ARG A 10 30.45 -67.18 -8.15
C ARG A 10 30.56 -67.27 -9.68
N VAL A 11 30.43 -66.13 -10.37
CA VAL A 11 30.52 -66.05 -11.84
C VAL A 11 31.98 -66.03 -12.31
N TYR A 12 32.87 -65.43 -11.51
CA TYR A 12 34.30 -65.31 -11.80
C TYR A 12 35.15 -65.98 -10.71
N PRO A 13 35.09 -67.32 -10.60
CA PRO A 13 35.88 -68.05 -9.62
C PRO A 13 37.38 -67.93 -9.92
N GLY A 14 38.21 -67.72 -8.89
CA GLY A 14 39.67 -67.65 -9.00
C GLY A 14 40.29 -66.28 -8.72
N TYR A 15 39.49 -65.21 -8.64
CA TYR A 15 39.97 -63.90 -8.21
C TYR A 15 40.03 -63.80 -6.68
N LYS A 16 41.22 -63.54 -6.12
CA LYS A 16 41.51 -63.57 -4.67
C LYS A 16 40.54 -62.72 -3.82
N ASN A 17 40.03 -61.62 -4.38
CA ASN A 17 39.13 -60.68 -3.70
C ASN A 17 37.72 -60.63 -4.34
N GLY A 18 37.31 -61.66 -5.10
CA GLY A 18 36.02 -61.66 -5.82
C GLY A 18 34.82 -61.38 -4.91
N LYS A 19 34.80 -61.99 -3.71
CA LYS A 19 33.75 -61.81 -2.69
C LYS A 19 33.63 -60.39 -2.14
N THR A 20 34.64 -59.54 -2.26
CA THR A 20 34.66 -58.16 -1.74
C THR A 20 34.97 -57.13 -2.83
N SER A 21 34.74 -57.50 -4.10
CA SER A 21 35.02 -56.67 -5.27
C SER A 21 34.11 -55.44 -5.42
N GLY A 22 33.09 -55.28 -4.56
CA GLY A 22 32.09 -54.23 -4.70
C GLY A 22 32.57 -52.83 -4.28
N TYR A 23 31.89 -51.84 -4.84
CA TYR A 23 32.05 -50.44 -4.51
C TYR A 23 30.72 -49.70 -4.60
N ASN A 24 30.60 -48.60 -3.89
CA ASN A 24 29.50 -47.65 -4.02
C ASN A 24 30.06 -46.23 -3.90
N TYR A 25 29.37 -45.29 -4.53
CA TYR A 25 29.61 -43.87 -4.36
C TYR A 25 28.29 -43.15 -4.57
N VAL A 26 27.97 -42.19 -3.70
CA VAL A 26 26.78 -41.35 -3.83
C VAL A 26 27.22 -40.02 -4.40
N ILE A 27 26.79 -39.73 -5.62
CA ILE A 27 27.10 -38.46 -6.28
C ILE A 27 26.15 -37.37 -5.73
N ASN A 28 26.73 -36.29 -5.21
CA ASN A 28 25.95 -35.13 -4.80
C ASN A 28 25.38 -34.41 -6.05
N LYS A 29 24.05 -34.36 -6.17
CA LYS A 29 23.37 -33.70 -7.29
C LYS A 29 23.49 -32.17 -7.29
N ASN A 30 23.90 -31.53 -6.19
CA ASN A 30 23.92 -30.06 -6.03
C ASN A 30 24.92 -29.34 -6.96
N ASN A 31 25.78 -30.08 -7.67
CA ASN A 31 26.67 -29.52 -8.69
C ASN A 31 26.35 -30.04 -10.10
N ILE A 32 25.18 -30.67 -10.28
CA ILE A 32 24.77 -31.29 -11.54
C ILE A 32 23.50 -30.60 -12.03
N TYR A 33 23.60 -29.92 -13.17
CA TYR A 33 22.47 -29.27 -13.83
C TYR A 33 21.59 -30.28 -14.58
N GLN A 34 20.42 -29.87 -15.04
CA GLN A 34 19.57 -30.66 -15.94
C GLN A 34 20.27 -31.01 -17.25
N GLY A 35 19.83 -32.08 -17.90
CA GLY A 35 20.37 -32.52 -19.19
C GLY A 35 21.00 -33.89 -19.13
N ASN A 36 21.68 -34.26 -20.21
CA ASN A 36 22.36 -35.54 -20.34
C ASN A 36 23.75 -35.45 -19.72
N HIS A 37 24.07 -36.40 -18.86
CA HIS A 37 25.37 -36.50 -18.20
C HIS A 37 25.98 -37.86 -18.47
N ARG A 38 27.31 -37.90 -18.41
CA ARG A 38 28.08 -39.14 -18.40
C ARG A 38 28.69 -39.30 -17.02
N VAL A 39 28.71 -40.52 -16.51
CA VAL A 39 29.55 -40.92 -15.37
C VAL A 39 30.52 -41.98 -15.84
N THR A 40 31.80 -41.75 -15.58
CA THR A 40 32.88 -42.68 -15.87
C THR A 40 33.46 -43.16 -14.54
N VAL A 41 33.44 -44.47 -14.33
CA VAL A 41 34.14 -45.12 -13.23
C VAL A 41 35.46 -45.63 -13.76
N GLU A 42 36.55 -45.14 -13.19
CA GLU A 42 37.90 -45.64 -13.42
C GLU A 42 38.32 -46.52 -12.24
N VAL A 43 38.68 -47.76 -12.52
CA VAL A 43 39.19 -48.73 -11.55
C VAL A 43 40.67 -48.90 -11.81
N ILE A 44 41.48 -48.59 -10.80
CA ILE A 44 42.93 -48.73 -10.84
C ILE A 44 43.29 -49.90 -9.90
N ALA A 45 43.84 -50.97 -10.45
CA ALA A 45 44.30 -52.12 -9.70
C ALA A 45 45.65 -51.83 -9.01
N ASN A 46 46.01 -52.65 -8.02
CA ASN A 46 47.24 -52.45 -7.23
C ASN A 46 48.52 -52.60 -8.06
N ASP A 47 48.47 -53.30 -9.18
CA ASP A 47 49.55 -53.44 -10.17
C ASP A 47 49.59 -52.29 -11.19
N GLY A 48 48.67 -51.32 -11.08
CA GLY A 48 48.57 -50.16 -11.95
C GLY A 48 47.70 -50.37 -13.19
N GLU A 49 47.08 -51.54 -13.37
CA GLU A 49 46.13 -51.75 -14.47
C GLU A 49 44.90 -50.85 -14.30
N VAL A 50 44.46 -50.18 -15.38
CA VAL A 50 43.33 -49.26 -15.36
C VAL A 50 42.22 -49.78 -16.26
N GLN A 51 41.00 -49.87 -15.72
CA GLN A 51 39.80 -50.18 -16.48
C GLN A 51 38.74 -49.11 -16.26
N THR A 52 38.10 -48.66 -17.34
CA THR A 52 37.00 -47.68 -17.27
C THR A 52 35.67 -48.28 -17.68
N SER A 53 34.59 -47.89 -17.01
CA SER A 53 33.22 -48.13 -17.44
C SER A 53 32.46 -46.81 -17.45
N THR A 54 31.72 -46.53 -18.53
CA THR A 54 30.95 -45.30 -18.68
C THR A 54 29.47 -45.63 -18.83
N THR A 55 28.63 -44.91 -18.09
CA THR A 55 27.18 -44.91 -18.29
C THR A 55 26.63 -43.49 -18.37
N TYR A 56 25.40 -43.35 -18.84
CA TYR A 56 24.73 -42.08 -19.05
C TYR A 56 23.50 -41.99 -18.15
N PHE A 57 23.23 -40.79 -17.65
CA PHE A 57 21.98 -40.51 -16.95
C PHE A 57 21.46 -39.14 -17.38
N LYS A 58 20.15 -38.93 -17.22
CA LYS A 58 19.49 -37.68 -17.57
C LYS A 58 18.92 -37.04 -16.32
N MET A 59 19.35 -35.81 -16.04
CA MET A 59 18.73 -34.97 -15.03
C MET A 59 17.50 -34.29 -15.65
N LYS A 60 16.33 -34.54 -15.05
CA LYS A 60 15.05 -34.03 -15.55
C LYS A 60 15.01 -32.50 -15.46
N LYS A 61 14.53 -31.86 -16.53
CA LYS A 61 14.24 -30.42 -16.52
C LYS A 61 13.03 -30.13 -15.62
N LEU A 62 13.18 -29.24 -14.65
CA LEU A 62 12.11 -28.77 -13.76
C LEU A 62 11.43 -27.53 -14.34
N ASN A 63 10.20 -27.29 -13.88
CA ASN A 63 9.42 -26.14 -14.31
C ASN A 63 9.98 -24.84 -13.71
N LEU A 64 9.93 -23.75 -14.46
CA LEU A 64 10.20 -22.44 -13.87
C LEU A 64 9.12 -22.09 -12.86
N ARG A 65 9.53 -21.51 -11.74
CA ARG A 65 8.62 -20.95 -10.73
C ARG A 65 9.01 -19.51 -10.44
N LEU A 66 8.00 -18.70 -10.19
CA LEU A 66 8.14 -17.31 -9.80
C LEU A 66 7.09 -16.99 -8.76
N GLN A 67 7.51 -16.31 -7.70
CA GLN A 67 6.63 -15.78 -6.68
C GLN A 67 6.98 -14.30 -6.44
N ILE A 68 5.94 -13.49 -6.25
CA ILE A 68 6.04 -12.11 -5.79
C ILE A 68 5.51 -12.09 -4.36
N ASP A 69 6.40 -11.95 -3.38
CA ASP A 69 6.08 -11.91 -1.96
C ASP A 69 5.61 -10.51 -1.54
N ASN A 70 6.17 -9.47 -2.15
CA ASN A 70 5.72 -8.08 -2.00
C ASN A 70 5.80 -7.34 -3.36
N PRO A 71 4.81 -6.51 -3.72
CA PRO A 71 3.57 -6.27 -2.97
C PRO A 71 2.64 -7.48 -2.94
N TYR A 72 1.86 -7.61 -1.86
CA TYR A 72 0.74 -8.55 -1.86
C TYR A 72 -0.39 -8.00 -2.74
N ASN A 73 -1.32 -8.86 -3.14
CA ASN A 73 -2.37 -8.47 -4.07
C ASN A 73 -3.24 -7.35 -3.47
N LYS A 74 -3.39 -6.23 -4.20
CA LYS A 74 -4.09 -5.01 -3.80
C LYS A 74 -3.49 -4.30 -2.59
N GLN A 75 -2.20 -4.48 -2.31
CA GLN A 75 -1.52 -3.69 -1.29
C GLN A 75 -1.65 -2.19 -1.60
N VAL A 76 -2.06 -1.41 -0.60
CA VAL A 76 -2.05 0.05 -0.68
C VAL A 76 -0.65 0.54 -0.32
N VAL A 77 -0.10 1.41 -1.14
CA VAL A 77 1.21 2.04 -0.93
C VAL A 77 1.11 3.54 -1.06
N ASN A 78 2.03 4.21 -0.39
CA ASN A 78 2.05 5.65 -0.35
C ASN A 78 2.60 6.22 -1.65
N LYS A 79 2.01 7.32 -2.12
CA LYS A 79 2.58 8.11 -3.23
C LYS A 79 3.75 8.94 -2.70
N GLY A 80 4.86 8.97 -3.44
CA GLY A 80 6.06 9.71 -3.01
C GLY A 80 7.02 8.91 -2.13
N GLU A 81 6.74 7.63 -1.94
CA GLU A 81 7.57 6.72 -1.15
C GLU A 81 8.19 5.62 -2.02
N LYS A 82 9.02 4.79 -1.41
CA LYS A 82 9.60 3.61 -2.05
C LYS A 82 8.82 2.37 -1.64
N MET A 83 8.19 1.70 -2.62
CA MET A 83 7.55 0.40 -2.43
C MET A 83 8.58 -0.72 -2.60
N LEU A 84 8.65 -1.64 -1.63
CA LEU A 84 9.44 -2.85 -1.76
C LEU A 84 8.81 -3.78 -2.80
N VAL A 85 9.60 -4.25 -3.76
CA VAL A 85 9.22 -5.38 -4.62
C VAL A 85 10.20 -6.50 -4.34
N ARG A 86 9.71 -7.65 -3.89
CA ARG A 86 10.57 -8.81 -3.62
C ARG A 86 9.85 -10.12 -3.87
N GLY A 87 10.64 -11.17 -4.04
CA GLY A 87 10.15 -12.52 -4.15
C GLY A 87 11.27 -13.49 -4.41
N TRP A 88 10.92 -14.60 -5.06
CA TRP A 88 11.88 -15.64 -5.43
C TRP A 88 11.52 -16.27 -6.77
N THR A 89 12.53 -16.86 -7.41
CA THR A 89 12.34 -17.61 -8.65
C THR A 89 13.17 -18.89 -8.62
N LEU A 90 12.54 -20.02 -8.95
CA LEU A 90 13.23 -21.29 -9.10
C LEU A 90 13.40 -21.60 -10.57
N SER A 91 14.64 -21.95 -10.90
CA SER A 91 15.06 -22.35 -12.21
C SER A 91 16.15 -23.41 -12.07
N ASP A 92 16.25 -24.15 -13.14
CA ASP A 92 17.24 -25.17 -13.42
C ASP A 92 18.56 -24.54 -13.91
N SER A 93 18.52 -23.26 -14.29
CA SER A 93 19.66 -22.40 -14.60
C SER A 93 19.77 -21.32 -13.54
N THR A 94 20.97 -20.73 -13.38
CA THR A 94 21.10 -19.49 -12.61
C THR A 94 20.36 -18.34 -13.30
N VAL A 95 19.81 -17.42 -12.51
CA VAL A 95 19.20 -16.17 -13.00
C VAL A 95 20.28 -15.29 -13.63
N GLU A 96 19.97 -14.73 -14.80
CA GLU A 96 20.79 -13.75 -15.50
C GLU A 96 20.39 -12.31 -15.12
N LYS A 97 19.09 -12.01 -15.12
CA LYS A 97 18.54 -10.72 -14.68
C LYS A 97 17.07 -10.83 -14.27
N VAL A 98 16.61 -9.89 -13.45
CA VAL A 98 15.21 -9.72 -13.04
C VAL A 98 14.77 -8.30 -13.37
N GLU A 99 13.83 -8.16 -14.29
CA GLU A 99 13.26 -6.88 -14.71
C GLU A 99 11.95 -6.60 -13.97
N ILE A 100 11.81 -5.36 -13.49
CA ILE A 100 10.63 -4.87 -12.78
C ILE A 100 9.92 -3.86 -13.65
N TYR A 101 8.65 -4.11 -13.90
CA TYR A 101 7.77 -3.25 -14.68
C TYR A 101 6.66 -2.72 -13.80
N VAL A 102 6.25 -1.47 -14.03
CA VAL A 102 5.01 -0.92 -13.49
C VAL A 102 4.18 -0.38 -14.64
N ASN A 103 2.94 -0.85 -14.74
CA ASN A 103 2.00 -0.50 -15.83
C ASN A 103 2.64 -0.65 -17.23
N ASN A 104 3.27 -1.81 -17.48
CA ASN A 104 3.97 -2.15 -18.71
C ASN A 104 5.23 -1.32 -19.04
N LYS A 105 5.64 -0.39 -18.17
CA LYS A 105 6.89 0.36 -18.31
C LYS A 105 7.99 -0.29 -17.50
N LEU A 106 9.14 -0.57 -18.12
CA LEU A 106 10.33 -1.05 -17.42
C LEU A 106 10.79 0.06 -16.45
N ILE A 107 10.89 -0.29 -15.17
CA ILE A 107 11.36 0.61 -14.12
C ILE A 107 12.85 0.40 -13.86
N MET A 108 13.25 -0.85 -13.61
CA MET A 108 14.63 -1.20 -13.26
C MET A 108 14.90 -2.70 -13.33
N ASN A 109 16.18 -3.07 -13.20
CA ASN A 109 16.58 -4.42 -12.82
C ASN A 109 16.63 -4.54 -11.29
N ALA A 110 16.04 -5.60 -10.74
CA ALA A 110 16.14 -5.93 -9.33
C ALA A 110 17.48 -6.61 -9.00
N GLN A 111 17.93 -6.44 -7.76
CA GLN A 111 18.99 -7.29 -7.21
C GLN A 111 18.45 -8.72 -7.14
N HIS A 112 19.24 -9.70 -7.57
CA HIS A 112 18.92 -11.12 -7.52
C HIS A 112 20.08 -11.91 -6.92
N GLY A 113 19.88 -13.20 -6.64
CA GLY A 113 20.88 -14.01 -5.93
C GLY A 113 20.78 -13.87 -4.41
N LEU A 114 19.64 -13.40 -3.89
CA LEU A 114 19.43 -13.21 -2.46
C LEU A 114 19.10 -14.52 -1.76
N ASP A 115 19.49 -14.63 -0.50
CA ASP A 115 19.30 -15.83 0.32
C ASP A 115 17.83 -16.17 0.53
N ARG A 116 17.50 -17.45 0.26
CA ARG A 116 16.19 -18.08 0.38
C ARG A 116 16.33 -19.57 0.71
N GLU A 117 16.98 -19.87 1.84
CA GLU A 117 17.12 -21.23 2.35
C GLU A 117 15.77 -21.89 2.63
N ASP A 118 14.76 -21.10 3.01
CA ASP A 118 13.36 -21.52 3.18
C ASP A 118 12.79 -22.08 1.87
N VAL A 119 13.06 -21.43 0.74
CA VAL A 119 12.63 -21.88 -0.59
C VAL A 119 13.39 -23.14 -0.98
N ALA A 120 14.70 -23.20 -0.73
CA ALA A 120 15.49 -24.39 -1.02
C ALA A 120 15.01 -25.63 -0.24
N ALA A 121 14.63 -25.45 1.03
CA ALA A 121 14.05 -26.50 1.86
C ALA A 121 12.66 -26.94 1.38
N ALA A 122 11.82 -25.99 0.91
CA ALA A 122 10.48 -26.28 0.40
C ALA A 122 10.47 -26.98 -0.97
N TYR A 123 11.53 -26.83 -1.75
CA TYR A 123 11.66 -27.36 -3.11
C TYR A 123 12.95 -28.18 -3.30
N PRO A 124 13.10 -29.31 -2.58
CA PRO A 124 14.33 -30.10 -2.55
C PRO A 124 14.67 -30.80 -3.88
N GLU A 125 13.73 -30.81 -4.84
CA GLU A 125 13.99 -31.30 -6.19
C GLU A 125 14.96 -30.40 -6.97
N TYR A 126 14.97 -29.09 -6.70
CA TYR A 126 15.87 -28.12 -7.34
C TYR A 126 17.30 -28.23 -6.79
N ASN A 127 18.26 -27.74 -7.58
CA ASN A 127 19.64 -27.63 -7.14
C ASN A 127 19.73 -26.68 -5.93
N TYR A 128 20.22 -27.17 -4.79
CA TYR A 128 20.29 -26.38 -3.56
C TYR A 128 21.06 -25.07 -3.72
N ASN A 129 22.21 -25.08 -4.43
CA ASN A 129 23.05 -23.88 -4.60
C ASN A 129 22.38 -22.79 -5.46
N VAL A 130 21.43 -23.18 -6.31
CA VAL A 130 20.62 -22.25 -7.10
C VAL A 130 19.39 -21.81 -6.29
N ALA A 131 18.69 -22.76 -5.67
CA ALA A 131 17.46 -22.52 -4.93
C ALA A 131 17.69 -21.66 -3.68
N SER A 132 18.81 -21.84 -2.97
CA SER A 132 19.14 -21.05 -1.77
C SER A 132 19.49 -19.60 -2.10
N LYS A 133 19.78 -19.28 -3.37
CA LYS A 133 20.03 -17.92 -3.87
C LYS A 133 18.91 -17.45 -4.82
N SER A 134 17.70 -17.98 -4.66
CA SER A 134 16.56 -17.72 -5.55
C SER A 134 15.90 -16.34 -5.37
N GLY A 135 16.27 -15.60 -4.33
CA GLY A 135 15.61 -14.35 -3.98
C GLY A 135 15.97 -13.18 -4.89
N TYR A 136 15.02 -12.24 -5.03
CA TYR A 136 15.23 -10.94 -5.65
C TYR A 136 14.53 -9.83 -4.87
N SER A 137 15.05 -8.60 -4.96
CA SER A 137 14.41 -7.42 -4.40
C SER A 137 14.82 -6.12 -5.08
N CYS A 138 13.94 -5.11 -5.00
CA CYS A 138 14.24 -3.72 -5.31
C CYS A 138 13.28 -2.78 -4.58
N MET A 139 13.54 -1.48 -4.67
CA MET A 139 12.66 -0.42 -4.19
C MET A 139 12.17 0.40 -5.39
N VAL A 140 10.86 0.40 -5.62
CA VAL A 140 10.20 1.16 -6.70
C VAL A 140 9.72 2.49 -6.14
N ASP A 141 10.17 3.60 -6.73
CA ASP A 141 9.69 4.94 -6.39
C ASP A 141 8.26 5.17 -6.93
N THR A 142 7.34 5.52 -6.05
CA THR A 142 5.92 5.72 -6.40
C THR A 142 5.59 7.18 -6.75
N THR A 143 6.54 8.11 -6.64
CA THR A 143 6.33 9.56 -6.88
C THR A 143 5.71 9.83 -8.25
N GLY A 144 6.21 9.14 -9.29
CA GLY A 144 5.77 9.30 -10.67
C GLY A 144 4.56 8.44 -11.06
N LEU A 145 3.99 7.67 -10.13
CA LEU A 145 2.87 6.79 -10.41
C LEU A 145 1.53 7.52 -10.27
N LEU A 146 0.55 7.11 -11.07
CA LEU A 146 -0.83 7.58 -10.94
C LEU A 146 -1.44 6.99 -9.67
N THR A 147 -2.24 7.79 -8.96
CA THR A 147 -3.05 7.31 -7.84
C THR A 147 -4.10 6.31 -8.33
N GLY A 148 -4.48 5.36 -7.50
CA GLY A 148 -5.41 4.27 -7.82
C GLY A 148 -4.68 2.99 -8.18
N LYS A 149 -5.38 2.14 -8.96
CA LYS A 149 -4.91 0.81 -9.35
C LYS A 149 -3.67 0.88 -10.25
N ASN A 150 -2.62 0.18 -9.87
CA ASN A 150 -1.39 -0.03 -10.62
C ASN A 150 -1.05 -1.54 -10.66
N ILE A 151 -0.25 -1.94 -11.65
CA ILE A 151 0.22 -3.33 -11.79
C ILE A 151 1.73 -3.32 -11.75
N VAL A 152 2.32 -4.12 -10.85
CA VAL A 152 3.74 -4.47 -10.90
C VAL A 152 3.88 -5.84 -11.57
N ALA A 153 4.80 -5.96 -12.53
CA ALA A 153 5.16 -7.22 -13.15
C ALA A 153 6.66 -7.48 -12.97
N VAL A 154 6.99 -8.73 -12.66
CA VAL A 154 8.37 -9.22 -12.51
C VAL A 154 8.64 -10.18 -13.65
N LYS A 155 9.68 -9.91 -14.43
CA LYS A 155 10.15 -10.79 -15.50
C LYS A 155 11.55 -11.29 -15.19
N VAL A 156 11.71 -12.59 -15.15
CA VAL A 156 13.01 -13.25 -14.88
C VAL A 156 13.57 -13.80 -16.18
N TYR A 157 14.86 -13.59 -16.40
CA TYR A 157 15.65 -14.17 -17.47
C TYR A 157 16.69 -15.10 -16.87
N ASN A 158 16.75 -16.33 -17.37
CA ASN A 158 17.74 -17.33 -16.97
C ASN A 158 18.85 -17.42 -18.02
N LYS A 159 20.06 -17.82 -17.61
CA LYS A 159 21.20 -18.00 -18.53
C LYS A 159 20.95 -19.05 -19.63
N ASP A 160 20.00 -19.96 -19.46
CA ASP A 160 19.56 -20.90 -20.50
C ASP A 160 18.55 -20.29 -21.49
N SER A 161 18.42 -18.96 -21.50
CA SER A 161 17.49 -18.16 -22.33
C SER A 161 16.01 -18.36 -22.03
N THR A 162 15.65 -19.13 -20.99
CA THR A 162 14.24 -19.25 -20.58
C THR A 162 13.81 -18.03 -19.76
N THR A 163 12.52 -17.67 -19.88
CA THR A 163 11.94 -16.54 -19.15
C THR A 163 10.62 -16.92 -18.47
N ILE A 164 10.34 -16.30 -17.32
CA ILE A 164 9.04 -16.39 -16.64
C ILE A 164 8.61 -14.98 -16.21
N MET A 165 7.31 -14.70 -16.25
CA MET A 165 6.73 -13.44 -15.80
C MET A 165 5.54 -13.68 -14.88
N GLY A 166 5.39 -12.83 -13.87
CA GLY A 166 4.23 -12.79 -12.98
C GLY A 166 3.90 -11.35 -12.62
N SER A 167 2.70 -11.10 -12.11
CA SER A 167 2.25 -9.75 -11.76
C SER A 167 1.41 -9.71 -10.49
N LYS A 168 1.39 -8.55 -9.84
CA LYS A 168 0.51 -8.22 -8.72
C LYS A 168 -0.11 -6.84 -8.95
N GLU A 169 -1.38 -6.72 -8.56
CA GLU A 169 -2.04 -5.43 -8.45
C GLU A 169 -1.62 -4.76 -7.13
N PHE A 170 -1.41 -3.45 -7.15
CA PHE A 170 -1.25 -2.63 -5.96
C PHE A 170 -1.96 -1.28 -6.17
N ILE A 171 -2.26 -0.56 -5.10
CA ILE A 171 -2.98 0.72 -5.14
C ILE A 171 -2.04 1.81 -4.64
N VAL A 172 -1.85 2.86 -5.43
CA VAL A 172 -1.19 4.09 -4.95
C VAL A 172 -2.28 4.99 -4.37
N GLY A 173 -2.36 5.10 -3.05
CA GLY A 173 -3.46 5.80 -2.38
C GLY A 173 -3.53 7.29 -2.73
N LYS A 174 -4.74 7.85 -2.88
CA LYS A 174 -4.96 9.30 -2.85
C LYS A 174 -4.74 9.83 -1.44
N THR A 175 -4.22 11.05 -1.32
CA THR A 175 -3.90 11.68 -0.04
C THR A 175 -5.02 12.60 0.40
N ILE A 176 -5.52 12.41 1.61
CA ILE A 176 -6.53 13.26 2.23
C ILE A 176 -5.92 13.89 3.48
N ILE A 177 -6.03 15.21 3.59
CA ILE A 177 -5.77 15.90 4.85
C ILE A 177 -7.06 15.99 5.64
N ILE A 178 -7.02 15.52 6.88
CA ILE A 178 -8.09 15.77 7.84
C ILE A 178 -7.58 16.78 8.86
N ASP A 179 -8.25 17.91 8.90
CA ASP A 179 -7.97 19.00 9.82
C ASP A 179 -8.97 18.98 10.96
N ALA A 180 -8.54 18.56 12.14
CA ALA A 180 -9.36 18.68 13.34
C ALA A 180 -9.29 20.14 13.82
N GLY A 181 -10.38 20.91 13.66
CA GLY A 181 -10.46 22.32 14.01
C GLY A 181 -10.02 22.61 15.45
N HIS A 182 -9.52 23.82 15.71
CA HIS A 182 -9.04 24.27 17.03
C HIS A 182 -7.87 23.42 17.58
N GLY A 183 -7.63 23.46 18.89
CA GLY A 183 -6.63 22.67 19.62
C GLY A 183 -5.71 23.51 20.52
N GLY A 184 -5.38 22.97 21.69
CA GLY A 184 -4.39 23.54 22.60
C GLY A 184 -4.86 24.83 23.26
N SER A 185 -4.27 25.95 22.84
CA SER A 185 -4.62 27.28 23.39
C SER A 185 -5.96 27.82 22.90
N ASP A 186 -6.51 27.21 21.84
CA ASP A 186 -7.82 27.55 21.28
C ASP A 186 -8.74 26.35 21.44
N PRO A 187 -9.65 26.33 22.44
CA PRO A 187 -10.56 25.21 22.64
C PRO A 187 -11.76 25.22 21.69
N GLY A 188 -11.91 26.28 20.88
CA GLY A 188 -13.13 26.57 20.13
C GLY A 188 -14.33 26.86 21.03
N ALA A 189 -15.53 26.58 20.54
CA ALA A 189 -16.76 26.72 21.30
C ALA A 189 -16.84 25.72 22.47
N SER A 190 -17.66 26.04 23.48
CA SER A 190 -17.95 25.13 24.59
C SER A 190 -19.41 25.20 25.00
N SER A 191 -19.92 24.11 25.54
CA SER A 191 -21.28 24.03 26.09
C SER A 191 -21.34 23.13 27.33
N VAL A 192 -22.33 23.36 28.19
CA VAL A 192 -22.65 22.48 29.31
C VAL A 192 -24.07 21.96 29.13
N ILE A 193 -24.22 20.65 28.95
CA ILE A 193 -25.52 19.99 28.74
C ILE A 193 -25.61 18.82 29.71
N ASP A 194 -26.68 18.81 30.52
CA ASP A 194 -26.92 17.80 31.57
C ASP A 194 -25.73 17.63 32.54
N GLY A 195 -25.01 18.73 32.84
CA GLY A 195 -23.85 18.73 33.75
C GLY A 195 -22.54 18.28 33.13
N VAL A 196 -22.52 17.92 31.84
CA VAL A 196 -21.30 17.54 31.10
C VAL A 196 -20.81 18.72 30.27
N THR A 197 -19.52 19.02 30.36
CA THR A 197 -18.87 20.05 29.53
C THR A 197 -18.37 19.44 28.23
N TYR A 198 -18.71 20.06 27.10
CA TYR A 198 -18.22 19.70 25.77
C TYR A 198 -17.36 20.84 25.23
N ARG A 199 -16.21 20.49 24.66
CA ARG A 199 -15.28 21.42 24.01
C ARG A 199 -15.13 21.06 22.55
N GLU A 200 -15.16 22.07 21.69
CA GLU A 200 -15.14 21.85 20.24
C GLU A 200 -13.89 21.12 19.79
N GLU A 201 -12.72 21.48 20.31
CA GLU A 201 -11.45 20.82 19.97
C GLU A 201 -11.48 19.30 20.20
N GLU A 202 -12.13 18.84 21.28
CA GLU A 202 -12.22 17.42 21.64
C GLU A 202 -13.19 16.68 20.73
N VAL A 203 -14.31 17.32 20.44
CA VAL A 203 -15.38 16.76 19.61
C VAL A 203 -14.93 16.70 18.14
N ASN A 204 -14.23 17.73 17.66
CA ASN A 204 -13.60 17.78 16.34
C ASN A 204 -12.58 16.65 16.17
N LEU A 205 -11.72 16.42 17.17
CA LEU A 205 -10.71 15.35 17.09
C LEU A 205 -11.37 13.97 17.01
N LYS A 206 -12.39 13.70 17.83
CA LYS A 206 -13.11 12.41 17.82
C LYS A 206 -13.73 12.09 16.45
N VAL A 207 -14.35 13.09 15.81
CA VAL A 207 -14.93 12.92 14.47
C VAL A 207 -13.82 12.73 13.43
N ALA A 208 -12.75 13.52 13.50
CA ALA A 208 -11.60 13.42 12.60
C ALA A 208 -10.92 12.04 12.66
N GLU A 209 -10.68 11.49 13.85
CA GLU A 209 -10.09 10.15 14.04
C GLU A 209 -11.01 9.05 13.51
N THR A 210 -12.32 9.17 13.74
CA THR A 210 -13.30 8.20 13.21
C THR A 210 -13.32 8.26 11.67
N LEU A 211 -13.30 9.45 11.07
CA LEU A 211 -13.26 9.62 9.62
C LEU A 211 -11.94 9.10 9.02
N LYS A 212 -10.82 9.33 9.69
CA LYS A 212 -9.51 8.78 9.31
C LYS A 212 -9.57 7.27 9.13
N GLU A 213 -10.07 6.55 10.15
CA GLU A 213 -10.17 5.08 10.09
C GLU A 213 -11.01 4.61 8.89
N LYS A 214 -12.16 5.27 8.63
CA LYS A 214 -13.02 4.94 7.49
C LYS A 214 -12.33 5.14 6.14
N LEU A 215 -11.60 6.24 5.99
CA LEU A 215 -10.88 6.55 4.75
C LEU A 215 -9.67 5.63 4.53
N GLU A 216 -8.91 5.32 5.58
CA GLU A 216 -7.80 4.36 5.48
C GLU A 216 -8.28 2.97 5.08
N ASN A 217 -9.42 2.51 5.62
CA ASN A 217 -10.06 1.25 5.22
C ASN A 217 -10.52 1.23 3.75
N LYS A 218 -10.74 2.41 3.14
CA LYS A 218 -11.05 2.57 1.72
C LYS A 218 -9.79 2.78 0.85
N GLY A 219 -8.60 2.63 1.42
CA GLY A 219 -7.32 2.73 0.71
C GLY A 219 -6.84 4.16 0.43
N PHE A 220 -7.37 5.14 1.18
CA PHE A 220 -6.80 6.49 1.20
C PHE A 220 -5.61 6.57 2.14
N MET A 221 -4.65 7.42 1.79
CA MET A 221 -3.70 7.91 2.78
C MET A 221 -4.33 9.08 3.52
N VAL A 222 -4.26 9.07 4.85
CA VAL A 222 -4.81 10.15 5.67
C VAL A 222 -3.71 10.78 6.51
N ILE A 223 -3.55 12.09 6.36
CA ILE A 223 -2.64 12.90 7.18
C ILE A 223 -3.52 13.82 8.02
N MET A 224 -3.37 13.77 9.34
CA MET A 224 -4.07 14.68 10.24
C MET A 224 -3.19 15.91 10.53
N THR A 225 -3.80 17.11 10.59
CA THR A 225 -3.06 18.33 10.96
C THR A 225 -2.65 18.35 12.44
N ARG A 226 -3.41 17.67 13.32
CA ARG A 226 -3.08 17.42 14.72
C ARG A 226 -3.60 16.05 15.16
N ASN A 227 -2.95 15.44 16.16
CA ASN A 227 -3.31 14.11 16.69
C ASN A 227 -3.59 14.12 18.20
N ALA A 228 -3.72 15.29 18.81
CA ALA A 228 -4.00 15.45 20.23
C ALA A 228 -4.89 16.68 20.50
N ASN A 229 -5.66 16.64 21.58
CA ASN A 229 -6.52 17.76 21.99
C ASN A 229 -5.72 19.03 22.29
N ASN A 230 -4.62 18.89 23.03
CA ASN A 230 -3.83 20.05 23.50
C ASN A 230 -2.74 20.52 22.51
N GLN A 231 -2.87 20.17 21.23
CA GLN A 231 -1.89 20.53 20.19
C GLN A 231 -2.41 21.73 19.39
N SER A 232 -1.81 22.91 19.59
CA SER A 232 -2.08 24.10 18.78
C SER A 232 -1.46 23.95 17.38
N VAL A 233 -2.25 24.22 16.34
CA VAL A 233 -1.78 24.30 14.94
C VAL A 233 -2.40 25.53 14.30
N SER A 234 -1.57 26.43 13.78
CA SER A 234 -2.05 27.67 13.17
C SER A 234 -2.79 27.41 11.85
N LEU A 235 -3.66 28.33 11.43
CA LEU A 235 -4.34 28.21 10.13
C LEU A 235 -3.34 28.13 8.96
N GLN A 236 -2.22 28.86 9.04
CA GLN A 236 -1.15 28.80 8.06
C GLN A 236 -0.46 27.44 8.04
N ASP A 237 -0.19 26.83 9.19
CA ASP A 237 0.45 25.51 9.24
C ASP A 237 -0.47 24.41 8.67
N ARG A 238 -1.78 24.49 8.94
CA ARG A 238 -2.78 23.57 8.34
C ARG A 238 -2.73 23.61 6.82
N VAL A 239 -2.70 24.83 6.25
CA VAL A 239 -2.56 25.06 4.80
C VAL A 239 -1.20 24.55 4.29
N THR A 240 -0.11 24.83 5.01
CA THR A 240 1.24 24.40 4.64
C THR A 240 1.35 22.87 4.60
N ILE A 241 0.81 22.17 5.60
CA ILE A 241 0.76 20.70 5.63
C ILE A 241 0.05 20.18 4.38
N ALA A 242 -1.11 20.74 4.06
CA ALA A 242 -1.91 20.27 2.93
C ALA A 242 -1.22 20.51 1.58
N ASN A 243 -0.70 21.72 1.36
CA ASN A 243 -0.06 22.10 0.12
C ASN A 243 1.27 21.35 -0.09
N ASN A 244 2.08 21.20 0.96
CA ASN A 244 3.35 20.45 0.86
C ASN A 244 3.13 18.95 0.63
N SER A 245 2.04 18.39 1.17
CA SER A 245 1.67 16.99 0.96
C SER A 245 1.12 16.73 -0.45
N LYS A 246 0.86 17.78 -1.25
CA LYS A 246 0.20 17.68 -2.57
C LYS A 246 -1.08 16.86 -2.49
N ALA A 247 -1.88 17.11 -1.45
CA ALA A 247 -3.05 16.30 -1.15
C ALA A 247 -4.10 16.35 -2.27
N ASP A 248 -4.87 15.27 -2.41
CA ASP A 248 -5.99 15.18 -3.34
C ASP A 248 -7.26 15.83 -2.77
N LEU A 249 -7.34 16.01 -1.45
CA LEU A 249 -8.48 16.61 -0.74
C LEU A 249 -8.05 17.14 0.64
N PHE A 250 -8.61 18.27 1.06
CA PHE A 250 -8.54 18.80 2.41
C PHE A 250 -9.94 18.85 3.04
N ILE A 251 -10.09 18.35 4.27
CA ILE A 251 -11.34 18.42 5.02
C ILE A 251 -11.05 18.94 6.42
N SER A 252 -11.63 20.07 6.77
CA SER A 252 -11.64 20.58 8.14
C SER A 252 -12.93 20.20 8.86
N ILE A 253 -12.81 19.70 10.08
CA ILE A 253 -13.90 19.24 10.93
C ILE A 253 -14.08 20.24 12.07
N HIS A 254 -15.28 20.79 12.17
CA HIS A 254 -15.72 21.77 13.16
C HIS A 254 -17.10 21.43 13.73
N HIS A 255 -17.48 22.13 14.79
CA HIS A 255 -18.86 22.11 15.29
C HIS A 255 -19.34 23.53 15.62
N ASP A 256 -20.50 23.86 15.06
CA ASP A 256 -21.13 25.16 15.20
C ASP A 256 -21.53 25.43 16.66
N SER A 257 -21.72 26.71 16.98
CA SER A 257 -22.35 27.12 18.23
C SER A 257 -23.26 28.31 18.02
N PHE A 258 -24.34 28.37 18.81
CA PHE A 258 -25.26 29.50 18.78
C PHE A 258 -25.93 29.71 20.13
N THR A 259 -26.31 30.96 20.41
CA THR A 259 -26.95 31.36 21.67
C THR A 259 -28.32 30.72 21.86
N ASN A 260 -29.08 30.54 20.77
CA ASN A 260 -30.30 29.73 20.79
C ASN A 260 -29.95 28.25 20.62
N SER A 261 -30.09 27.47 21.69
CA SER A 261 -29.80 26.04 21.74
C SER A 261 -30.70 25.18 20.85
N SER A 262 -31.76 25.73 20.27
CA SER A 262 -32.59 25.02 19.28
C SER A 262 -31.92 24.93 17.90
N ALA A 263 -30.91 25.76 17.61
CA ALA A 263 -30.15 25.68 16.37
C ALA A 263 -29.44 24.34 16.27
N ASN A 264 -29.57 23.65 15.13
CA ASN A 264 -29.03 22.32 14.91
C ASN A 264 -28.78 22.06 13.42
N GLY A 265 -28.08 20.97 13.13
CA GLY A 265 -27.83 20.45 11.79
C GLY A 265 -26.42 20.68 11.28
N VAL A 266 -26.13 20.09 10.11
CA VAL A 266 -24.82 20.12 9.46
C VAL A 266 -24.77 21.19 8.39
N THR A 267 -23.67 21.94 8.35
CA THR A 267 -23.33 22.88 7.27
C THR A 267 -22.02 22.42 6.61
N SER A 268 -21.87 22.64 5.30
CA SER A 268 -20.57 22.56 4.63
C SER A 268 -20.20 23.93 4.09
N PHE A 269 -18.91 24.24 4.16
CA PHE A 269 -18.32 25.43 3.60
C PHE A 269 -17.25 25.05 2.59
N TYR A 270 -17.25 25.76 1.47
CA TYR A 270 -16.22 25.75 0.45
C TYR A 270 -15.86 27.20 0.11
N SER A 271 -14.81 27.40 -0.68
CA SER A 271 -14.47 28.71 -1.23
C SER A 271 -14.30 28.62 -2.73
N THR A 272 -15.04 29.47 -3.46
CA THR A 272 -14.81 29.70 -4.90
C THR A 272 -13.49 30.41 -5.16
N TRP A 273 -13.14 31.37 -4.29
CA TRP A 273 -11.87 32.09 -4.39
C TRP A 273 -10.70 31.27 -3.83
N LYS A 274 -9.80 30.84 -4.72
CA LYS A 274 -8.56 30.11 -4.38
C LYS A 274 -7.34 30.83 -4.93
N PRO A 275 -6.79 31.84 -4.22
CA PRO A 275 -5.78 32.75 -4.78
C PRO A 275 -4.46 32.10 -5.18
N GLY A 276 -4.17 30.88 -4.71
CA GLY A 276 -3.00 30.10 -5.12
C GLY A 276 -3.16 29.38 -6.47
N LEU A 277 -4.38 29.31 -7.00
CA LEU A 277 -4.72 28.61 -8.24
C LEU A 277 -5.31 29.56 -9.29
N ASP A 278 -6.23 30.44 -8.87
CA ASP A 278 -6.96 31.36 -9.73
C ASP A 278 -7.28 32.68 -9.00
N ASN A 279 -7.20 33.79 -9.73
CA ASN A 279 -7.57 35.13 -9.28
C ASN A 279 -8.33 35.92 -10.34
N GLU A 280 -8.78 35.30 -11.43
CA GLU A 280 -9.71 35.93 -12.37
C GLU A 280 -11.13 35.95 -11.76
N GLY A 281 -12.01 36.86 -12.18
CA GLY A 281 -13.40 36.87 -11.72
C GLY A 281 -13.66 37.16 -10.22
N VAL A 282 -12.64 37.60 -9.47
CA VAL A 282 -12.76 37.80 -8.01
C VAL A 282 -13.58 39.05 -7.67
N LEU A 283 -14.60 38.84 -6.84
CA LEU A 283 -15.47 39.87 -6.28
C LEU A 283 -15.44 39.79 -4.75
N SER A 284 -16.10 40.74 -4.08
CA SER A 284 -16.20 40.78 -2.61
C SER A 284 -17.63 41.04 -2.18
N ASN A 285 -18.05 40.37 -1.11
CA ASN A 285 -19.34 40.58 -0.45
C ASN A 285 -19.14 40.60 1.08
N THR A 286 -20.24 40.58 1.83
CA THR A 286 -20.22 40.59 3.30
C THR A 286 -19.59 39.34 3.91
N ASP A 287 -19.54 38.24 3.18
CA ASP A 287 -18.99 36.95 3.59
C ASP A 287 -17.54 36.73 3.13
N GLY A 288 -16.92 37.75 2.53
CA GLY A 288 -15.54 37.74 2.02
C GLY A 288 -15.45 37.78 0.50
N LYS A 289 -14.33 37.29 -0.03
CA LYS A 289 -14.11 37.16 -1.47
C LYS A 289 -14.75 35.90 -2.03
N TYR A 290 -15.24 36.02 -3.25
CA TYR A 290 -15.77 34.92 -4.04
C TYR A 290 -15.36 35.09 -5.50
N ASP A 291 -15.39 34.02 -6.27
CA ASP A 291 -14.96 33.97 -7.65
C ASP A 291 -16.12 33.50 -8.54
N ILE A 292 -16.44 34.28 -9.58
CA ILE A 292 -17.52 33.97 -10.53
C ILE A 292 -17.07 33.06 -11.67
N THR A 293 -15.77 32.79 -11.79
CA THR A 293 -15.13 31.88 -12.74
C THR A 293 -14.24 30.87 -12.00
N PRO A 294 -14.78 30.14 -10.99
CA PRO A 294 -13.96 29.38 -10.06
C PRO A 294 -13.15 28.27 -10.73
N CYS A 295 -11.94 28.05 -10.21
CA CYS A 295 -11.09 26.94 -10.62
C CYS A 295 -11.76 25.56 -10.36
N ILE A 296 -11.28 24.52 -11.05
CA ILE A 296 -11.90 23.19 -11.00
C ILE A 296 -11.90 22.58 -9.59
N GLU A 297 -10.89 22.88 -8.77
CA GLU A 297 -10.82 22.45 -7.36
C GLU A 297 -11.96 23.04 -6.53
N ALA A 298 -12.28 24.32 -6.74
CA ALA A 298 -13.39 24.97 -6.07
C ALA A 298 -14.75 24.41 -6.50
N VAL A 299 -14.94 24.13 -7.80
CA VAL A 299 -16.15 23.47 -8.31
C VAL A 299 -16.32 22.07 -7.70
N LYS A 300 -15.22 21.30 -7.59
CA LYS A 300 -15.24 19.98 -6.92
C LYS A 300 -15.61 20.10 -5.44
N SER A 301 -15.09 21.09 -4.72
CA SER A 301 -15.52 21.36 -3.35
C SER A 301 -17.02 21.66 -3.28
N GLN A 302 -17.54 22.51 -4.15
CA GLN A 302 -18.96 22.86 -4.17
C GLN A 302 -19.86 21.63 -4.32
N VAL A 303 -19.53 20.75 -5.27
CA VAL A 303 -20.31 19.53 -5.52
C VAL A 303 -20.20 18.56 -4.34
N MET A 304 -18.98 18.26 -3.90
CA MET A 304 -18.73 17.30 -2.82
C MET A 304 -19.37 17.74 -1.49
N GLY A 305 -19.24 19.03 -1.13
CA GLY A 305 -19.85 19.59 0.08
C GLY A 305 -21.37 19.49 0.07
N ALA A 306 -22.00 19.74 -1.09
CA ALA A 306 -23.45 19.60 -1.27
C ALA A 306 -23.90 18.14 -1.13
N GLU A 307 -23.18 17.18 -1.71
CA GLU A 307 -23.48 15.75 -1.55
C GLU A 307 -23.38 15.31 -0.08
N ILE A 308 -22.35 15.77 0.64
CA ILE A 308 -22.15 15.45 2.06
C ILE A 308 -23.32 15.94 2.91
N VAL A 309 -23.68 17.21 2.85
CA VAL A 309 -24.76 17.77 3.70
C VAL A 309 -26.12 17.14 3.39
N ASN A 310 -26.39 16.84 2.11
CA ASN A 310 -27.64 16.18 1.70
C ASN A 310 -27.75 14.78 2.32
N ALA A 311 -26.63 14.03 2.38
CA ALA A 311 -26.60 12.69 2.95
C ALA A 311 -26.78 12.66 4.48
N MET A 312 -26.46 13.75 5.20
CA MET A 312 -26.55 13.80 6.66
C MET A 312 -27.97 13.70 7.22
N SER A 313 -28.99 14.01 6.40
CA SER A 313 -30.40 13.81 6.75
C SER A 313 -30.70 12.35 7.12
N SER A 314 -30.06 11.38 6.42
CA SER A 314 -30.21 9.95 6.70
C SER A 314 -29.57 9.50 8.03
N VAL A 315 -28.74 10.36 8.63
CA VAL A 315 -28.09 10.16 9.93
C VAL A 315 -28.81 10.96 11.03
N GLY A 316 -29.93 11.61 10.70
CA GLY A 316 -30.77 12.34 11.64
C GLY A 316 -30.33 13.78 11.93
N TYR A 317 -29.48 14.38 11.09
CA TYR A 317 -29.14 15.79 11.17
C TYR A 317 -30.00 16.64 10.22
N SER A 318 -30.33 17.86 10.65
CA SER A 318 -30.90 18.85 9.74
C SER A 318 -29.86 19.30 8.70
N ASN A 319 -30.28 19.46 7.45
CA ASN A 319 -29.42 19.97 6.39
C ASN A 319 -29.46 21.50 6.37
N ARG A 320 -28.31 22.16 6.58
CA ARG A 320 -28.18 23.63 6.58
C ARG A 320 -27.54 24.18 5.30
N GLY A 321 -27.32 23.31 4.33
CA GLY A 321 -26.80 23.64 3.00
C GLY A 321 -25.29 23.68 2.91
N ASN A 322 -24.83 23.81 1.68
CA ASN A 322 -23.44 24.04 1.33
C ASN A 322 -23.25 25.51 0.94
N LYS A 323 -22.27 26.20 1.53
CA LYS A 323 -22.12 27.66 1.43
C LYS A 323 -20.74 28.06 0.97
N ASP A 324 -20.70 29.04 0.06
CA ASP A 324 -19.46 29.69 -0.34
C ASP A 324 -19.04 30.72 0.71
N ARG A 325 -17.82 30.57 1.24
CA ARG A 325 -17.22 31.43 2.27
C ARG A 325 -15.72 31.50 2.09
N GLU A 326 -15.16 32.70 2.26
CA GLU A 326 -13.71 32.88 2.36
C GLU A 326 -13.20 32.44 3.74
N LEU A 327 -13.17 31.14 3.99
CA LEU A 327 -12.48 30.59 5.16
C LEU A 327 -11.01 30.38 4.82
N TYR A 328 -10.12 30.69 5.76
CA TYR A 328 -8.68 30.71 5.50
C TYR A 328 -8.16 29.38 4.94
N VAL A 329 -8.55 28.26 5.55
CA VAL A 329 -8.08 26.91 5.19
C VAL A 329 -8.71 26.38 3.89
N THR A 330 -9.91 26.81 3.53
CA THR A 330 -10.59 26.36 2.29
C THR A 330 -10.24 27.20 1.06
N SER A 331 -9.79 28.45 1.26
CA SER A 331 -9.36 29.35 0.18
C SER A 331 -7.86 29.20 -0.15
N ARG A 332 -7.00 28.92 0.84
CA ARG A 332 -5.53 28.94 0.64
C ARG A 332 -4.89 27.56 0.41
N THR A 333 -5.71 26.51 0.30
CA THR A 333 -5.29 25.17 -0.09
C THR A 333 -5.39 24.96 -1.60
N ASN A 334 -4.46 24.18 -2.15
CA ASN A 334 -4.28 23.99 -3.60
C ASN A 334 -4.99 22.75 -4.16
N MET A 335 -5.96 22.21 -3.43
CA MET A 335 -6.77 21.06 -3.80
C MET A 335 -8.24 21.33 -3.44
N PRO A 336 -9.21 20.47 -3.82
CA PRO A 336 -10.56 20.57 -3.28
C PRO A 336 -10.49 20.59 -1.75
N ALA A 337 -11.17 21.56 -1.15
CA ALA A 337 -11.17 21.81 0.28
C ALA A 337 -12.58 22.05 0.80
N LEU A 338 -12.91 21.42 1.93
CA LEU A 338 -14.17 21.58 2.66
C LEU A 338 -13.90 21.92 4.12
N LEU A 339 -14.77 22.71 4.72
CA LEU A 339 -14.96 22.77 6.16
C LEU A 339 -16.37 22.27 6.48
N LEU A 340 -16.48 21.34 7.41
CA LEU A 340 -17.73 20.72 7.81
C LEU A 340 -18.06 21.14 9.24
N GLU A 341 -19.21 21.79 9.42
CA GLU A 341 -19.82 21.97 10.74
C GLU A 341 -20.68 20.76 11.02
N CYS A 342 -20.15 19.81 11.77
CA CYS A 342 -20.72 18.48 12.00
C CYS A 342 -21.90 18.46 13.01
N GLY A 343 -22.58 19.60 13.19
CA GLY A 343 -23.65 19.79 14.17
C GLY A 343 -23.34 20.95 15.11
N PHE A 344 -24.28 21.24 16.02
CA PHE A 344 -24.13 22.32 17.01
C PHE A 344 -23.71 21.77 18.37
N ILE A 345 -22.58 22.21 18.91
CA ILE A 345 -22.12 21.80 20.25
C ILE A 345 -23.09 22.28 21.35
N THR A 346 -23.83 23.35 21.10
CA THR A 346 -24.84 23.89 22.03
C THR A 346 -26.20 23.20 21.93
N ASN A 347 -26.39 22.28 20.97
CA ASN A 347 -27.64 21.55 20.79
C ASN A 347 -27.59 20.14 21.37
N LYS A 348 -28.54 19.82 22.25
CA LYS A 348 -28.62 18.52 22.94
C LYS A 348 -28.78 17.33 21.98
N SER A 349 -29.51 17.50 20.88
CA SER A 349 -29.70 16.43 19.90
C SER A 349 -28.45 16.19 19.06
N ASP A 350 -27.72 17.22 18.67
CA ASP A 350 -26.49 17.06 17.87
C ASP A 350 -25.36 16.49 18.74
N ILE A 351 -25.13 17.06 19.93
CA ILE A 351 -24.03 16.59 20.80
C ILE A 351 -24.18 15.12 21.22
N SER A 352 -25.41 14.64 21.41
CA SER A 352 -25.67 13.22 21.73
C SER A 352 -25.35 12.29 20.56
N LYS A 353 -25.56 12.74 19.31
CA LYS A 353 -25.14 11.99 18.12
C LYS A 353 -23.62 11.99 17.96
N ILE A 354 -22.96 13.12 18.22
CA ILE A 354 -21.50 13.23 18.04
C ILE A 354 -20.74 12.39 19.07
N THR A 355 -21.23 12.39 20.32
CA THR A 355 -20.62 11.61 21.41
C THR A 355 -20.94 10.12 21.34
N SER A 356 -22.05 9.73 20.70
CA SER A 356 -22.37 8.33 20.39
C SER A 356 -21.40 7.74 19.35
N ASN A 357 -20.79 6.60 19.69
CA ASN A 357 -19.93 5.86 18.76
C ASN A 357 -20.68 5.41 17.50
N GLU A 358 -21.92 4.95 17.64
CA GLU A 358 -22.74 4.47 16.52
C GLU A 358 -23.02 5.62 15.54
N LYS A 359 -23.54 6.75 16.04
CA LYS A 359 -23.92 7.88 15.20
C LYS A 359 -22.71 8.60 14.60
N ARG A 360 -21.60 8.69 15.33
CA ARG A 360 -20.33 9.20 14.78
C ARG A 360 -19.79 8.31 13.67
N ASN A 361 -19.89 6.98 13.81
CA ASN A 361 -19.52 6.04 12.75
C ASN A 361 -20.42 6.16 11.51
N GLU A 362 -21.73 6.32 11.68
CA GLU A 362 -22.66 6.55 10.56
C GLU A 362 -22.29 7.81 9.77
N MET A 363 -22.01 8.93 10.47
CA MET A 363 -21.57 10.18 9.83
C MET A 363 -20.25 9.98 9.06
N ALA A 364 -19.23 9.41 9.71
CA ALA A 364 -17.93 9.17 9.10
C ALA A 364 -18.01 8.23 7.89
N GLU A 365 -18.86 7.20 7.94
CA GLU A 365 -19.11 6.29 6.82
C GLU A 365 -19.76 7.02 5.63
N LYS A 366 -20.74 7.88 5.87
CA LYS A 366 -21.37 8.69 4.82
C LYS A 366 -20.39 9.64 4.16
N ILE A 367 -19.60 10.37 4.97
CA ILE A 367 -18.58 11.30 4.47
C ILE A 367 -17.55 10.53 3.64
N SER A 368 -16.97 9.45 4.18
CA SER A 368 -15.94 8.67 3.49
C SER A 368 -16.42 8.02 2.19
N THR A 369 -17.67 7.56 2.13
CA THR A 369 -18.26 6.98 0.90
C THR A 369 -18.42 8.04 -0.20
N ILE A 370 -18.83 9.26 0.16
CA ILE A 370 -18.98 10.35 -0.81
C ILE A 370 -17.61 10.81 -1.32
N ILE A 371 -16.62 10.89 -0.42
CA ILE A 371 -15.23 11.17 -0.80
C ILE A 371 -14.71 10.10 -1.77
N GLU A 372 -14.94 8.82 -1.47
CA GLU A 372 -14.53 7.70 -2.31
C GLU A 372 -15.10 7.82 -3.72
N LYS A 373 -16.42 8.05 -3.83
CA LYS A 373 -17.10 8.30 -5.10
C LYS A 373 -16.47 9.47 -5.87
N ASN A 374 -16.25 10.61 -5.21
CA ASN A 374 -15.74 11.81 -5.88
C ASN A 374 -14.26 11.71 -6.30
N LEU A 375 -13.44 10.97 -5.54
CA LEU A 375 -12.01 10.87 -5.79
C LEU A 375 -11.64 9.69 -6.70
N TYR A 376 -12.39 8.59 -6.69
CA TYR A 376 -12.12 7.43 -7.53
C TYR A 376 -13.13 7.21 -8.66
N GLY A 377 -14.25 7.95 -8.70
CA GLY A 377 -15.21 7.92 -9.81
C GLY A 377 -16.07 6.66 -9.88
N ASN A 378 -16.37 6.05 -8.72
CA ASN A 378 -17.19 4.83 -8.62
C ASN A 378 -18.69 5.10 -8.69
#